data_AF-A0A7V8EUK6-F1
#
_entry.id   AF-A0A7V8EUK6-F1
#
_cell.length_a   1.000
_cell.length_b   1.000
_cell.length_c   1.000
_cell.angle_alpha   90.00
_cell.angle_beta   90.00
_cell.angle_gamma   90.00
#
_symmetry.space_group_name_H-M   'P 1'
#
loop_
_entity.id
_entity.type
_entity.pdbx_description
1 polymer ?
#
loop_
_entity_poly.entity_id
_entity_poly.type
_entity_poly.pdbx_seq_one_letter_code
_entity_poly.pdbx_strand_id
1 'polypeptide(L)'
;MNFHVKLDGGYRPGVMPYVKLADGWREGAELFIKTESGWRTVWRRTVVFINTVERAGASIFDLMGKPTKARRYLFINRAMIYGGGTGFSLRTGVFPPGSTLKIVNEHYIRGAGGAGAYPARPLPGATAVVLDFPATLDNRNGYIFGGGGGGGDAYWPNVLHTGGGGGAGRPGGAGGGMYQVSTYGYGYPAAGSLDAGGAGGWYTAGWSGGAGGAPGSPGVASTNAPGAGGYSIEKNGNNLIFEGGDSPDRVKGNIL
;
A
#
# COMPACT_ATOMS: atom_id res chain seq x y z
N MET A 1 -1.49 8.92 -27.46
CA MET A 1 -2.12 9.14 -28.78
C MET A 1 -3.58 9.47 -28.54
N ASN A 2 -3.99 10.70 -28.78
CA ASN A 2 -5.38 11.14 -28.60
C ASN A 2 -6.08 10.98 -29.94
N PHE A 3 -7.13 10.16 -30.02
CA PHE A 3 -7.95 10.13 -31.24
C PHE A 3 -8.82 11.38 -31.25
N HIS A 4 -8.84 12.06 -32.38
CA HIS A 4 -9.69 13.23 -32.59
C HIS A 4 -10.74 12.88 -33.63
N VAL A 5 -11.98 13.32 -33.41
CA VAL A 5 -13.08 13.15 -34.36
C VAL A 5 -13.24 14.46 -35.12
N LYS A 6 -13.22 14.40 -36.46
CA LYS A 6 -13.54 15.54 -37.32
C LYS A 6 -15.05 15.74 -37.32
N LEU A 7 -15.49 16.90 -36.85
CA LEU A 7 -16.86 17.38 -36.92
C LEU A 7 -16.89 18.59 -37.89
N ASP A 8 -18.09 19.04 -38.28
CA ASP A 8 -18.24 20.18 -39.22
C ASP A 8 -17.54 21.47 -38.72
N GLY A 9 -17.33 21.59 -37.40
CA GLY A 9 -16.59 22.70 -36.77
C GLY A 9 -15.12 22.41 -36.41
N GLY A 10 -14.52 21.34 -36.94
CA GLY A 10 -13.11 20.98 -36.72
C GLY A 10 -12.89 19.71 -35.90
N TYR A 11 -11.64 19.47 -35.49
CA TYR A 11 -11.24 18.28 -34.73
C TYR A 11 -11.53 18.47 -33.24
N ARG A 12 -12.21 17.50 -32.62
CA ARG A 12 -12.42 17.47 -31.17
C ARG A 12 -11.80 16.21 -30.55
N PRO A 13 -11.29 16.28 -29.30
CA PRO A 13 -10.85 15.09 -28.58
C PRO A 13 -12.01 14.08 -28.50
N GLY A 14 -11.78 12.89 -29.05
CA GLY A 14 -12.73 11.80 -28.94
C GLY A 14 -12.58 11.11 -27.59
N VAL A 15 -13.71 10.85 -26.92
CA VAL A 15 -13.72 10.22 -25.59
C VAL A 15 -14.07 8.74 -25.69
N MET A 16 -14.96 8.36 -26.63
CA MET A 16 -15.34 6.96 -26.87
C MET A 16 -15.83 6.73 -28.31
N PRO A 17 -15.21 5.84 -29.10
CA PRO A 17 -15.75 5.47 -30.40
C PRO A 17 -16.95 4.54 -30.22
N TYR A 18 -18.09 4.94 -30.77
CA TYR A 18 -19.23 4.06 -30.98
C TYR A 18 -19.26 3.62 -32.44
N VAL A 19 -19.60 2.35 -32.66
CA VAL A 19 -19.81 1.81 -34.01
C VAL A 19 -21.29 1.53 -34.16
N LYS A 20 -21.90 2.04 -35.23
CA LYS A 20 -23.26 1.69 -35.61
C LYS A 20 -23.22 0.36 -36.35
N LEU A 21 -23.73 -0.68 -35.71
CA LEU A 21 -24.00 -1.97 -36.35
C LEU A 21 -25.45 -1.98 -36.85
N ALA A 22 -25.81 -2.99 -37.65
CA ALA A 22 -27.16 -3.15 -38.16
C ALA A 22 -28.22 -3.24 -37.03
N ASP A 23 -27.83 -3.77 -35.88
CA ASP A 23 -28.66 -3.96 -34.68
C ASP A 23 -28.47 -2.85 -33.63
N GLY A 24 -27.86 -1.72 -34.03
CA GLY A 24 -27.75 -0.51 -33.23
C GLY A 24 -26.32 -0.13 -32.87
N TRP A 25 -26.20 0.86 -31.98
CA TRP A 25 -24.90 1.36 -31.55
C TRP A 25 -24.25 0.43 -30.52
N ARG A 26 -22.94 0.22 -30.68
CA ARG A 26 -22.11 -0.52 -29.73
C ARG A 26 -20.85 0.27 -29.40
N GLU A 27 -20.37 0.11 -28.18
CA GLU A 27 -19.09 0.68 -27.75
C GLU A 27 -17.94 -0.10 -28.38
N GLY A 28 -17.03 0.60 -29.08
CA GLY A 28 -15.81 -0.01 -29.59
C GLY A 28 -14.83 -0.36 -28.47
N ALA A 29 -14.25 -1.57 -28.51
CA ALA A 29 -13.21 -1.99 -27.56
C ALA A 29 -11.81 -1.49 -28.00
N GLU A 30 -11.54 -1.54 -29.30
CA GLU A 30 -10.30 -1.09 -29.93
C GLU A 30 -10.65 -0.40 -31.27
N LEU A 31 -9.81 0.55 -31.68
CA LEU A 31 -9.86 1.16 -33.00
C LEU A 31 -8.60 0.74 -33.78
N PHE A 32 -8.82 0.22 -34.98
CA PHE A 32 -7.76 -0.13 -35.91
C PHE A 32 -7.77 0.80 -37.11
N ILE A 33 -6.59 1.13 -37.62
CA ILE A 33 -6.42 1.66 -38.96
C ILE A 33 -5.79 0.57 -39.84
N LYS A 34 -6.23 0.48 -41.09
CA LYS A 34 -5.53 -0.31 -42.10
C LYS A 34 -4.42 0.57 -42.68
N THR A 35 -3.17 0.11 -42.53
CA THR A 35 -2.00 0.65 -43.22
C THR A 35 -1.59 -0.28 -44.35
N GLU A 36 -0.67 0.16 -45.21
CA GLU A 36 -0.08 -0.68 -46.27
C GLU A 36 0.58 -1.94 -45.69
N SER A 37 1.18 -1.85 -44.49
CA SER A 37 1.79 -2.99 -43.79
C SER A 37 0.83 -3.80 -42.91
N GLY A 38 -0.49 -3.61 -43.09
CA GLY A 38 -1.54 -4.33 -42.37
C GLY A 38 -2.29 -3.48 -41.34
N TRP A 39 -3.07 -4.15 -40.48
CA TRP A 39 -3.85 -3.49 -39.44
C TRP A 39 -2.96 -3.01 -38.29
N ARG A 40 -3.21 -1.79 -37.81
CA ARG A 40 -2.53 -1.19 -36.66
C ARG A 40 -3.55 -0.67 -35.67
N THR A 41 -3.36 -0.99 -34.38
CA THR A 41 -4.21 -0.44 -33.33
C THR A 41 -3.81 1.01 -33.05
N VAL A 42 -4.76 1.93 -33.17
CA VAL A 42 -4.55 3.37 -32.92
C VAL A 42 -5.18 3.85 -31.62
N TRP A 43 -6.12 3.06 -31.08
CA TRP A 43 -6.73 3.32 -29.79
C TRP A 43 -7.20 2.02 -29.17
N ARG A 44 -7.03 1.90 -27.85
CA ARG A 44 -7.60 0.82 -27.03
C ARG A 44 -8.29 1.44 -25.85
N ARG A 45 -9.42 0.86 -25.42
CA ARG A 45 -10.12 1.35 -24.24
C ARG A 45 -9.33 1.04 -22.97
N THR A 46 -8.62 2.05 -22.48
CA THR A 46 -8.01 2.04 -21.14
C THR A 46 -8.90 2.81 -20.18
N VAL A 47 -9.33 2.17 -19.10
CA VAL A 47 -10.00 2.83 -17.99
C VAL A 47 -8.91 3.40 -17.07
N VAL A 48 -8.89 4.72 -16.91
CA VAL A 48 -7.87 5.41 -16.11
C VAL A 48 -8.52 5.94 -14.83
N PHE A 49 -7.90 5.65 -13.70
CA PHE A 49 -8.20 6.29 -12.42
C PHE A 49 -6.96 7.01 -11.92
N ILE A 50 -7.09 8.30 -11.59
CA ILE A 50 -6.00 9.10 -11.02
C ILE A 50 -6.36 9.44 -9.59
N ASN A 51 -5.62 8.89 -8.63
CA ASN A 51 -5.77 9.24 -7.23
C ASN A 51 -5.01 10.53 -6.93
N THR A 52 -5.72 11.59 -6.56
CA THR A 52 -5.15 12.90 -6.18
C THR A 52 -5.41 13.28 -4.73
N VAL A 53 -6.02 12.39 -3.95
CA VAL A 53 -6.38 12.62 -2.55
C VAL A 53 -5.78 11.56 -1.65
N GLU A 54 -5.48 11.93 -0.41
CA GLU A 54 -5.01 10.96 0.59
C GLU A 54 -6.10 9.93 0.91
N ARG A 55 -5.71 8.66 1.10
CA ARG A 55 -6.65 7.57 1.42
C ARG A 55 -6.07 6.59 2.43
N ALA A 56 -6.87 6.24 3.44
CA ALA A 56 -6.60 5.11 4.32
C ALA A 56 -7.25 3.85 3.74
N GLY A 57 -6.48 2.79 3.48
CA GLY A 57 -6.98 1.50 3.01
C GLY A 57 -7.80 1.59 1.70
N ALA A 58 -7.14 1.57 0.55
CA ALA A 58 -7.78 1.71 -0.76
C ALA A 58 -7.84 0.39 -1.54
N SER A 59 -8.88 0.23 -2.35
CA SER A 59 -9.04 -0.86 -3.31
C SER A 59 -9.16 -0.28 -4.71
N ILE A 60 -8.24 -0.63 -5.62
CA ILE A 60 -8.25 -0.11 -7.00
C ILE A 60 -9.53 -0.53 -7.70
N PHE A 61 -9.95 -1.78 -7.55
CA PHE A 61 -11.21 -2.30 -8.08
C PHE A 61 -12.42 -1.47 -7.65
N ASP A 62 -12.51 -1.12 -6.37
CA ASP A 62 -13.61 -0.30 -5.85
C ASP A 62 -13.55 1.14 -6.35
N LEU A 63 -12.35 1.74 -6.37
CA LEU A 63 -12.13 3.09 -6.90
C LEU A 63 -12.48 3.19 -8.40
N MET A 64 -12.32 2.11 -9.14
CA MET A 64 -12.71 2.00 -10.55
C MET A 64 -14.19 1.65 -10.75
N GLY A 65 -15.00 1.61 -9.68
CA GLY A 65 -16.44 1.37 -9.75
C GLY A 65 -16.81 -0.10 -9.95
N LYS A 66 -16.00 -1.02 -9.44
CA LYS A 66 -16.24 -2.48 -9.48
C LYS A 66 -16.50 -3.00 -10.90
N PRO A 67 -15.51 -2.88 -11.82
CA PRO A 67 -15.69 -3.22 -13.22
C PRO A 67 -16.19 -4.65 -13.44
N THR A 68 -17.13 -4.83 -14.37
CA THR A 68 -17.70 -6.13 -14.73
C THR A 68 -17.27 -6.64 -16.11
N LYS A 69 -16.51 -5.85 -16.87
CA LYS A 69 -16.04 -6.20 -18.22
C LYS A 69 -14.51 -6.26 -18.30
N ALA A 70 -14.00 -7.22 -19.05
CA ALA A 70 -12.56 -7.35 -19.32
C ALA A 70 -12.04 -6.12 -20.08
N ARG A 71 -11.06 -5.40 -19.50
CA ARG A 71 -10.46 -4.18 -20.11
C ARG A 71 -9.03 -3.97 -19.64
N ARG A 72 -8.39 -2.93 -20.18
CA ARG A 72 -7.13 -2.40 -19.67
C ARG A 72 -7.42 -1.35 -18.62
N TYR A 73 -6.86 -1.51 -17.43
CA TYR A 73 -7.02 -0.62 -16.30
C TYR A 73 -5.68 0.03 -15.97
N LEU A 74 -5.69 1.35 -15.81
CA LEU A 74 -4.54 2.14 -15.42
C LEU A 74 -4.89 2.91 -14.15
N PHE A 75 -4.20 2.58 -13.06
CA PHE A 75 -4.27 3.32 -11.81
C PHE A 75 -3.03 4.19 -11.67
N ILE A 76 -3.21 5.49 -11.48
CA ILE A 76 -2.12 6.44 -11.24
C ILE A 76 -2.28 7.00 -9.83
N ASN A 77 -1.29 6.79 -8.98
CA ASN A 77 -1.29 7.33 -7.62
C ASN A 77 -0.44 8.60 -7.52
N ARG A 78 -1.05 9.74 -7.18
CA ARG A 78 -0.40 11.04 -6.97
C ARG A 78 -0.57 11.59 -5.56
N ALA A 79 -1.12 10.80 -4.65
CA ALA A 79 -1.34 11.19 -3.27
C ALA A 79 -1.00 10.04 -2.33
N MET A 80 -0.90 10.33 -1.03
CA MET A 80 -0.54 9.30 -0.07
C MET A 80 -1.66 8.27 0.11
N ILE A 81 -1.31 7.00 -0.02
CA ILE A 81 -2.18 5.89 0.37
C ILE A 81 -1.53 5.24 1.60
N TYR A 82 -2.29 5.07 2.67
CA TYR A 82 -1.74 4.60 3.92
C TYR A 82 -2.60 3.54 4.60
N GLY A 83 -2.02 2.87 5.60
CA GLY A 83 -2.68 1.79 6.30
C GLY A 83 -3.98 2.24 6.97
N GLY A 84 -5.08 1.63 6.57
CA GLY A 84 -6.31 1.62 7.37
C GLY A 84 -6.26 0.48 8.41
N GLY A 85 -7.21 0.44 9.34
CA GLY A 85 -7.34 -0.64 10.33
C GLY A 85 -7.52 -2.06 9.76
N THR A 86 -7.46 -2.23 8.43
CA THR A 86 -7.65 -3.46 7.66
C THR A 86 -6.36 -4.19 7.28
N GLY A 87 -5.20 -3.80 7.83
CA GLY A 87 -3.93 -4.52 7.64
C GLY A 87 -3.22 -4.29 6.30
N PHE A 88 -3.77 -3.46 5.41
CA PHE A 88 -3.13 -3.05 4.16
C PHE A 88 -3.36 -1.56 3.85
N SER A 89 -2.57 -1.01 2.92
CA SER A 89 -2.73 0.38 2.44
C SER A 89 -3.43 0.43 1.09
N LEU A 90 -2.98 -0.38 0.14
CA LEU A 90 -3.55 -0.51 -1.19
C LEU A 90 -3.78 -1.98 -1.50
N ARG A 91 -4.92 -2.32 -2.09
CA ARG A 91 -5.14 -3.62 -2.72
C ARG A 91 -5.60 -3.47 -4.14
N THR A 92 -5.25 -4.41 -5.02
CA THR A 92 -5.75 -4.38 -6.40
C THR A 92 -7.23 -4.71 -6.47
N GLY A 93 -7.71 -5.67 -5.67
CA GLY A 93 -9.04 -6.25 -5.84
C GLY A 93 -9.10 -7.19 -7.05
N VAL A 94 -10.30 -7.70 -7.35
CA VAL A 94 -10.53 -8.77 -8.34
C VAL A 94 -11.11 -8.20 -9.64
N PHE A 95 -10.31 -8.14 -10.70
CA PHE A 95 -10.77 -7.67 -12.01
C PHE A 95 -11.37 -8.80 -12.85
N PRO A 96 -12.27 -8.49 -13.81
CA PRO A 96 -12.83 -9.49 -14.72
C PRO A 96 -11.74 -10.26 -15.47
N PRO A 97 -11.89 -11.58 -15.69
CA PRO A 97 -10.94 -12.39 -16.44
C PRO A 97 -10.61 -11.79 -17.82
N GLY A 98 -9.34 -11.81 -18.22
CA GLY A 98 -8.87 -11.18 -19.45
C GLY A 98 -8.56 -9.68 -19.33
N SER A 99 -8.74 -9.08 -18.15
CA SER A 99 -8.29 -7.71 -17.88
C SER A 99 -6.77 -7.61 -17.75
N THR A 100 -6.24 -6.39 -17.85
CA THR A 100 -4.86 -6.08 -17.45
C THR A 100 -4.86 -4.88 -16.51
N LEU A 101 -4.04 -4.89 -15.46
CA LEU A 101 -3.89 -3.77 -14.55
C LEU A 101 -2.46 -3.22 -14.61
N LYS A 102 -2.34 -1.92 -14.84
CA LYS A 102 -1.10 -1.17 -14.68
C LYS A 102 -1.25 -0.18 -13.53
N ILE A 103 -0.26 -0.15 -12.66
CA ILE A 103 -0.14 0.78 -11.54
C ILE A 103 1.04 1.71 -11.85
N VAL A 104 0.81 3.01 -11.80
CA VAL A 104 1.86 4.03 -11.83
C VAL A 104 1.83 4.72 -10.49
N ASN A 105 2.85 4.49 -9.67
CA ASN A 105 2.98 5.11 -8.38
C ASN A 105 3.92 6.32 -8.47
N GLU A 106 3.37 7.50 -8.25
CA GLU A 106 4.06 8.80 -8.24
C GLU A 106 4.08 9.41 -6.83
N HIS A 107 3.71 8.63 -5.80
CA HIS A 107 3.69 9.08 -4.40
C HIS A 107 3.97 7.91 -3.43
N TYR A 108 3.75 8.14 -2.13
CA TYR A 108 3.86 7.12 -1.09
C TYR A 108 2.64 6.19 -1.01
N ILE A 109 2.91 4.89 -0.93
CA ILE A 109 2.01 3.84 -0.43
C ILE A 109 2.66 3.26 0.83
N ARG A 110 2.04 3.40 2.00
CA ARG A 110 2.70 3.11 3.28
C ARG A 110 1.82 2.37 4.29
N GLY A 111 2.30 1.21 4.73
CA GLY A 111 1.68 0.45 5.82
C GLY A 111 1.59 1.24 7.13
N ALA A 112 0.56 0.95 7.91
CA ALA A 112 0.47 1.38 9.31
C ALA A 112 1.52 0.63 10.17
N GLY A 113 2.05 1.31 11.18
CA GLY A 113 2.94 0.69 12.15
C GLY A 113 2.22 -0.24 13.12
N GLY A 114 2.86 -1.32 13.53
CA GLY A 114 2.35 -2.24 14.53
C GLY A 114 2.42 -1.66 15.94
N ALA A 115 1.39 -1.87 16.76
CA ALA A 115 1.40 -1.44 18.15
C ALA A 115 2.46 -2.20 18.97
N GLY A 116 3.17 -1.49 19.84
CA GLY A 116 4.07 -2.09 20.82
C GLY A 116 3.32 -2.93 21.85
N ALA A 117 3.99 -3.93 22.41
CA ALA A 117 3.36 -4.87 23.34
C ALA A 117 3.03 -4.22 24.68
N TYR A 118 1.86 -4.57 25.26
CA TYR A 118 1.50 -4.58 26.69
C TYR A 118 -0.03 -4.41 26.89
N PRO A 119 -0.74 -5.32 27.61
CA PRO A 119 -0.35 -6.69 27.98
C PRO A 119 -0.49 -7.69 26.82
N ALA A 120 -0.94 -7.23 25.64
CA ALA A 120 -1.06 -8.05 24.43
C ALA A 120 0.28 -8.18 23.70
N ARG A 121 0.41 -9.24 22.88
CA ARG A 121 1.55 -9.45 21.97
C ARG A 121 1.72 -8.24 21.05
N PRO A 122 2.96 -7.88 20.69
CA PRO A 122 3.18 -6.77 19.75
C PRO A 122 2.56 -7.10 18.40
N LEU A 123 1.97 -6.09 17.77
CA LEU A 123 1.32 -6.26 16.48
C LEU A 123 2.34 -6.12 15.35
N PRO A 124 2.17 -6.87 14.25
CA PRO A 124 2.95 -6.66 13.05
C PRO A 124 2.61 -5.32 12.39
N GLY A 125 3.56 -4.79 11.61
CA GLY A 125 3.28 -3.70 10.68
C GLY A 125 2.33 -4.15 9.56
N ALA A 126 1.51 -3.24 9.05
CA ALA A 126 0.59 -3.53 7.95
C ALA A 126 1.32 -3.61 6.60
N THR A 127 0.77 -4.39 5.67
CA THR A 127 1.27 -4.50 4.30
C THR A 127 1.01 -3.20 3.53
N ALA A 128 1.93 -2.76 2.68
CA ALA A 128 1.68 -1.61 1.82
C ALA A 128 0.74 -1.97 0.66
N VAL A 129 1.13 -2.93 -0.19
CA VAL A 129 0.34 -3.35 -1.36
C VAL A 129 -0.03 -4.83 -1.28
N VAL A 130 -1.31 -5.16 -1.46
CA VAL A 130 -1.79 -6.53 -1.62
C VAL A 130 -2.25 -6.73 -3.07
N LEU A 131 -1.71 -7.74 -3.73
CA LEU A 131 -2.08 -8.11 -5.10
C LEU A 131 -3.10 -9.25 -5.07
N ASP A 132 -4.36 -8.90 -5.25
CA ASP A 132 -5.45 -9.85 -5.51
C ASP A 132 -5.58 -10.18 -7.02
N PHE A 133 -4.87 -9.42 -7.87
CA PHE A 133 -4.92 -9.52 -9.32
C PHE A 133 -3.53 -9.22 -9.91
N PRO A 134 -3.08 -9.91 -10.98
CA PRO A 134 -1.78 -9.65 -11.59
C PRO A 134 -1.67 -8.22 -12.12
N ALA A 135 -0.51 -7.60 -11.91
CA ALA A 135 -0.31 -6.20 -12.29
C ALA A 135 1.09 -5.92 -12.84
N THR A 136 1.20 -4.88 -13.65
CA THR A 136 2.47 -4.19 -13.90
C THR A 136 2.56 -2.94 -13.03
N LEU A 137 3.76 -2.63 -12.53
CA LEU A 137 4.00 -1.53 -11.60
C LEU A 137 5.16 -0.66 -12.07
N ASP A 138 4.91 0.62 -12.29
CA ASP A 138 5.92 1.65 -12.41
C ASP A 138 6.00 2.44 -11.10
N ASN A 139 7.11 2.30 -10.36
CA ASN A 139 7.34 2.95 -9.08
C ASN A 139 8.52 3.94 -9.13
N ARG A 140 8.96 4.38 -10.32
CA ARG A 140 10.12 5.27 -10.47
C ARG A 140 9.99 6.59 -9.71
N ASN A 141 8.76 7.09 -9.60
CA ASN A 141 8.45 8.38 -8.97
C ASN A 141 7.78 8.21 -7.61
N GLY A 142 7.70 6.99 -7.09
CA GLY A 142 6.98 6.66 -5.87
C GLY A 142 7.82 5.92 -4.84
N TYR A 143 7.17 5.60 -3.72
CA TYR A 143 7.71 4.84 -2.61
C TYR A 143 6.65 3.88 -2.07
N ILE A 144 7.05 2.64 -1.75
CA ILE A 144 6.18 1.57 -1.26
C ILE A 144 6.81 0.96 -0.01
N PHE A 145 6.30 1.31 1.16
CA PHE A 145 6.90 0.91 2.43
C PHE A 145 5.91 0.13 3.29
N GLY A 146 6.25 -1.10 3.65
CA GLY A 146 5.52 -1.83 4.69
C GLY A 146 5.60 -1.10 6.03
N GLY A 147 4.65 -1.38 6.93
CA GLY A 147 4.71 -0.88 8.30
C GLY A 147 5.88 -1.48 9.07
N GLY A 148 6.40 -0.78 10.06
CA GLY A 148 7.31 -1.34 11.05
C GLY A 148 6.54 -2.15 12.09
N GLY A 149 7.14 -3.21 12.61
CA GLY A 149 6.56 -4.02 13.69
C GLY A 149 6.62 -3.31 15.05
N GLY A 150 5.68 -3.61 15.96
CA GLY A 150 5.74 -3.13 17.33
C GLY A 150 6.90 -3.75 18.12
N GLY A 151 7.48 -2.99 19.05
CA GLY A 151 8.50 -3.50 19.95
C GLY A 151 7.94 -4.46 20.99
N GLY A 152 8.77 -5.40 21.46
CA GLY A 152 8.41 -6.32 22.55
C GLY A 152 8.39 -5.61 23.91
N ASP A 153 7.55 -6.08 24.83
CA ASP A 153 7.54 -5.59 26.21
C ASP A 153 8.64 -6.28 27.03
N ALA A 154 9.02 -5.63 28.13
CA ALA A 154 9.83 -6.25 29.17
C ALA A 154 8.95 -6.61 30.35
N TYR A 155 9.09 -7.84 30.81
CA TYR A 155 8.33 -8.37 31.94
C TYR A 155 9.26 -8.78 33.07
N TRP A 156 8.98 -8.28 34.26
CA TRP A 156 9.55 -8.80 35.49
C TRP A 156 8.44 -9.26 36.45
N PRO A 157 8.47 -10.51 36.94
CA PRO A 157 7.37 -11.06 37.73
C PRO A 157 6.98 -10.16 38.92
N ASN A 158 5.70 -9.80 38.96
CA ASN A 158 5.00 -9.17 40.08
C ASN A 158 5.37 -7.72 40.46
N VAL A 159 6.23 -7.02 39.71
CA VAL A 159 6.66 -5.66 40.13
C VAL A 159 6.68 -4.61 39.01
N LEU A 160 7.11 -4.96 37.79
CA LEU A 160 7.36 -3.98 36.72
C LEU A 160 7.06 -4.55 35.32
N HIS A 161 6.28 -3.81 34.53
CA HIS A 161 6.12 -4.05 33.10
C HIS A 161 6.37 -2.78 32.29
N THR A 162 7.22 -2.86 31.27
CA THR A 162 7.42 -1.76 30.31
C THR A 162 6.90 -2.16 28.94
N GLY A 163 5.96 -1.39 28.40
CA GLY A 163 5.50 -1.61 27.04
C GLY A 163 6.57 -1.37 25.98
N GLY A 164 6.43 -2.05 24.84
CA GLY A 164 7.25 -1.83 23.67
C GLY A 164 6.87 -0.54 22.92
N GLY A 165 7.79 -0.01 22.12
CA GLY A 165 7.52 1.15 21.28
C GLY A 165 6.70 0.78 20.04
N GLY A 166 5.92 1.71 19.50
CA GLY A 166 5.12 1.47 18.30
C GLY A 166 5.96 1.47 17.01
N GLY A 167 5.64 0.61 16.05
CA GLY A 167 6.34 0.53 14.77
C GLY A 167 6.13 1.76 13.87
N ALA A 168 7.06 2.01 12.95
CA ALA A 168 6.96 3.09 11.97
C ALA A 168 5.80 2.88 10.99
N GLY A 169 5.18 3.94 10.49
CA GLY A 169 4.14 3.83 9.47
C GLY A 169 3.21 5.04 9.43
N ARG A 170 2.13 4.95 8.64
CA ARG A 170 1.03 5.93 8.70
C ARG A 170 -0.32 5.21 8.85
N PRO A 171 -1.02 5.40 9.97
CA PRO A 171 -0.50 5.97 11.21
C PRO A 171 0.70 5.15 11.75
N GLY A 172 1.54 5.79 12.56
CA GLY A 172 2.53 5.05 13.32
C GLY A 172 1.85 4.15 14.35
N GLY A 173 2.50 3.05 14.72
CA GLY A 173 2.00 2.17 15.76
C GLY A 173 1.93 2.89 17.10
N ALA A 174 0.93 2.58 17.92
CA ALA A 174 0.90 3.07 19.30
C ALA A 174 2.04 2.42 20.12
N GLY A 175 2.58 3.16 21.08
CA GLY A 175 3.37 2.53 22.16
C GLY A 175 2.48 1.59 22.97
N GLY A 176 3.08 0.57 23.57
CA GLY A 176 2.39 -0.33 24.50
C GLY A 176 1.90 0.39 25.76
N GLY A 177 1.02 -0.21 26.53
CA GLY A 177 0.75 0.30 27.87
C GLY A 177 1.93 0.07 28.83
N MET A 178 1.79 0.53 30.06
CA MET A 178 2.69 0.18 31.16
C MET A 178 1.86 -0.17 32.39
N TYR A 179 2.42 -0.97 33.28
CA TYR A 179 1.86 -1.20 34.61
C TYR A 179 2.97 -1.17 35.64
N GLN A 180 2.71 -0.40 36.70
CA GLN A 180 3.66 -0.11 37.74
C GLN A 180 2.99 -0.22 39.10
N VAL A 181 3.69 -0.86 40.03
CA VAL A 181 3.34 -0.92 41.46
C VAL A 181 4.40 -0.22 42.33
N SER A 182 5.48 0.29 41.73
CA SER A 182 6.64 0.86 42.46
C SER A 182 6.75 2.40 42.33
N THR A 183 7.62 3.02 43.10
CA THR A 183 7.97 4.46 43.05
C THR A 183 9.16 4.80 42.15
N TYR A 184 9.69 3.85 41.37
CA TYR A 184 10.84 4.12 40.49
C TYR A 184 10.52 5.10 39.37
N GLY A 185 11.54 5.86 38.94
CA GLY A 185 11.46 6.69 37.74
C GLY A 185 11.25 5.84 36.50
N TYR A 186 10.44 6.35 35.57
CA TYR A 186 10.05 5.63 34.37
C TYR A 186 9.80 6.56 33.19
N GLY A 187 9.84 6.01 31.98
CA GLY A 187 9.44 6.67 30.75
C GLY A 187 8.44 5.84 29.96
N TYR A 188 7.44 6.51 29.39
CA TYR A 188 6.40 5.87 28.59
C TYR A 188 6.94 5.43 27.21
N PRO A 189 6.50 4.26 26.69
CA PRO A 189 6.76 3.90 25.31
C PRO A 189 6.12 4.93 24.36
N ALA A 190 6.85 5.25 23.30
CA ALA A 190 6.42 6.21 22.31
C ALA A 190 5.68 5.52 21.15
N ALA A 191 4.77 6.26 20.52
CA ALA A 191 4.25 5.88 19.23
C ALA A 191 5.35 5.97 18.15
N GLY A 192 5.21 5.14 17.11
CA GLY A 192 6.01 5.28 15.90
C GLY A 192 5.69 6.56 15.15
N SER A 193 6.67 7.06 14.42
CA SER A 193 6.51 8.12 13.43
C SER A 193 6.31 7.52 12.04
N LEU A 194 6.33 8.36 11.01
CA LEU A 194 6.35 7.89 9.63
C LEU A 194 7.55 6.95 9.41
N ASP A 195 8.76 7.43 9.68
CA ASP A 195 10.00 6.78 9.23
C ASP A 195 10.80 6.07 10.32
N ALA A 196 10.42 6.22 11.59
CA ALA A 196 11.08 5.60 12.73
C ALA A 196 10.08 4.99 13.71
N GLY A 197 10.42 3.83 14.25
CA GLY A 197 9.68 3.25 15.36
C GLY A 197 9.87 4.06 16.63
N GLY A 198 8.87 4.02 17.51
CA GLY A 198 8.89 4.66 18.81
C GLY A 198 9.83 3.94 19.76
N ALA A 199 10.40 4.67 20.71
CA ALA A 199 11.15 4.08 21.81
C ALA A 199 10.25 3.21 22.69
N GLY A 200 10.78 2.11 23.24
CA GLY A 200 10.10 1.36 24.28
C GLY A 200 10.11 2.12 25.62
N GLY A 201 9.20 1.75 26.51
CA GLY A 201 9.16 2.30 27.86
C GLY A 201 10.36 1.81 28.66
N TRP A 202 10.70 2.50 29.73
CA TRP A 202 11.86 2.14 30.56
C TRP A 202 11.63 2.42 32.04
N TYR A 203 12.37 1.71 32.89
CA TYR A 203 12.52 2.00 34.33
C TYR A 203 13.99 2.30 34.65
N THR A 204 14.24 3.16 35.64
CA THR A 204 15.61 3.51 36.09
C THR A 204 16.43 2.30 36.53
N ALA A 205 15.78 1.18 36.86
CA ALA A 205 16.41 -0.09 37.20
C ALA A 205 17.01 -0.86 35.99
N GLY A 206 17.06 -0.25 34.80
CA GLY A 206 17.72 -0.82 33.61
C GLY A 206 16.84 -1.73 32.74
N TRP A 207 15.52 -1.74 32.98
CA TRP A 207 14.56 -2.53 32.21
C TRP A 207 13.89 -1.66 31.16
N SER A 208 13.91 -2.10 29.91
CA SER A 208 13.28 -1.38 28.80
C SER A 208 12.52 -2.30 27.85
N GLY A 209 11.37 -1.82 27.39
CA GLY A 209 10.69 -2.39 26.24
C GLY A 209 11.53 -2.17 24.99
N GLY A 210 11.39 -3.07 24.02
CA GLY A 210 12.00 -2.91 22.72
C GLY A 210 11.41 -1.73 21.96
N ALA A 211 12.22 -1.05 21.15
CA ALA A 211 11.75 -0.03 20.22
C ALA A 211 10.91 -0.65 19.09
N GLY A 212 10.02 0.15 18.47
CA GLY A 212 9.34 -0.24 17.24
C GLY A 212 10.30 -0.32 16.05
N GLY A 213 9.91 -1.07 15.03
CA GLY A 213 10.68 -1.23 13.80
C GLY A 213 10.57 -0.02 12.87
N ALA A 214 11.60 0.21 12.05
CA ALA A 214 11.51 1.09 10.88
C ALA A 214 10.57 0.51 9.80
N PRO A 215 10.20 1.26 8.74
CA PRO A 215 9.31 0.76 7.71
C PRO A 215 9.79 -0.58 7.12
N GLY A 216 8.91 -1.59 7.12
CA GLY A 216 9.18 -2.94 6.64
C GLY A 216 10.08 -3.78 7.54
N SER A 217 10.49 -3.28 8.70
CA SER A 217 11.37 -3.97 9.64
C SER A 217 10.61 -4.45 10.88
N PRO A 218 11.02 -5.58 11.50
CA PRO A 218 10.47 -5.98 12.79
C PRO A 218 10.84 -4.97 13.88
N GLY A 219 10.06 -4.98 14.97
CA GLY A 219 10.43 -4.29 16.20
C GLY A 219 11.67 -4.91 16.86
N VAL A 220 12.16 -4.26 17.90
CA VAL A 220 13.24 -4.78 18.74
C VAL A 220 12.64 -5.66 19.83
N ALA A 221 13.26 -6.82 20.07
CA ALA A 221 12.88 -7.71 21.17
C ALA A 221 13.31 -7.12 22.52
N SER A 222 12.59 -7.48 23.57
CA SER A 222 13.09 -7.36 24.95
C SER A 222 12.95 -8.74 25.60
N THR A 223 12.20 -8.87 26.69
CA THR A 223 11.82 -10.18 27.23
C THR A 223 10.92 -10.95 26.27
N ASN A 224 10.00 -10.25 25.61
CA ASN A 224 9.10 -10.84 24.62
C ASN A 224 9.54 -10.53 23.18
N ALA A 225 9.15 -11.42 22.27
CA ALA A 225 9.41 -11.29 20.84
C ALA A 225 8.68 -10.06 20.27
N PRO A 226 9.28 -9.35 19.28
CA PRO A 226 8.68 -8.18 18.66
C PRO A 226 7.65 -8.55 17.58
N GLY A 227 6.89 -7.56 17.15
CA GLY A 227 6.03 -7.65 15.97
C GLY A 227 6.88 -7.71 14.69
N ALA A 228 6.40 -8.46 13.70
CA ALA A 228 7.04 -8.54 12.39
C ALA A 228 6.90 -7.21 11.62
N GLY A 229 7.84 -6.95 10.70
CA GLY A 229 7.67 -5.88 9.72
C GLY A 229 6.58 -6.24 8.71
N GLY A 230 5.79 -5.26 8.30
CA GLY A 230 4.81 -5.41 7.23
C GLY A 230 5.50 -5.58 5.87
N TYR A 231 4.86 -6.31 4.96
CA TYR A 231 5.35 -6.47 3.60
C TYR A 231 5.26 -5.15 2.83
N SER A 232 6.22 -4.88 1.96
CA SER A 232 6.07 -3.81 0.97
C SER A 232 5.00 -4.22 -0.04
N ILE A 233 5.07 -5.47 -0.50
CA ILE A 233 4.10 -6.05 -1.42
C ILE A 233 3.85 -7.51 -1.05
N GLU A 234 2.58 -7.89 -0.96
CA GLU A 234 2.13 -9.26 -0.81
C GLU A 234 1.44 -9.71 -2.10
N LYS A 235 1.99 -10.72 -2.76
CA LYS A 235 1.57 -11.16 -4.11
C LYS A 235 0.35 -12.07 -4.10
N ASN A 236 0.07 -12.79 -3.01
CA ASN A 236 -1.01 -13.78 -2.94
C ASN A 236 -1.07 -14.73 -4.15
N GLY A 237 0.10 -15.16 -4.63
CA GLY A 237 0.22 -16.04 -5.81
C GLY A 237 0.03 -15.35 -7.16
N ASN A 238 -0.20 -14.03 -7.20
CA ASN A 238 -0.31 -13.24 -8.42
C ASN A 238 1.06 -12.76 -8.93
N ASN A 239 1.17 -12.63 -10.26
CA ASN A 239 2.37 -12.09 -10.87
C ASN A 239 2.43 -10.56 -10.74
N LEU A 240 3.59 -10.04 -10.37
CA LEU A 240 3.92 -8.62 -10.40
C LEU A 240 5.14 -8.39 -11.28
N ILE A 241 5.00 -7.50 -12.25
CA ILE A 241 6.12 -7.09 -13.10
C ILE A 241 6.43 -5.63 -12.79
N PHE A 242 7.60 -5.36 -12.22
CA PHE A 242 8.11 -4.00 -12.12
C PHE A 242 8.57 -3.53 -13.50
N GLU A 243 8.02 -2.41 -13.96
CA GLU A 243 8.57 -1.70 -15.11
C GLU A 243 9.74 -0.80 -14.69
N GLY A 244 9.83 -0.43 -13.40
CA GLY A 244 10.96 0.27 -12.80
C GLY A 244 10.67 0.74 -11.37
N GLY A 245 11.73 1.14 -10.65
CA GLY A 245 11.63 1.65 -9.27
C GLY A 245 11.55 0.55 -8.20
N ASP A 246 12.13 -0.62 -8.47
CA ASP A 246 12.25 -1.78 -7.58
C ASP A 246 13.55 -1.77 -6.76
N SER A 247 13.98 -0.60 -6.30
CA SER A 247 15.18 -0.47 -5.46
C SER A 247 14.86 -0.48 -3.97
N PRO A 248 15.80 -0.89 -3.09
CA PRO A 248 15.62 -0.86 -1.63
C PRO A 248 15.30 0.53 -1.05
N ASP A 249 15.72 1.60 -1.72
CA ASP A 249 15.41 2.98 -1.31
C ASP A 249 13.92 3.33 -1.53
N ARG A 250 13.29 2.67 -2.50
CA ARG A 250 11.90 2.93 -2.93
C ARG A 250 10.91 1.88 -2.45
N VAL A 251 11.38 0.67 -2.19
CA VAL A 251 10.56 -0.44 -1.73
C VAL A 251 11.15 -0.99 -0.43
N LYS A 252 10.49 -0.70 0.70
CA LYS A 252 10.97 -1.08 2.05
C LYS A 252 10.06 -2.12 2.68
N GLY A 253 10.64 -3.23 3.11
CA GLY A 253 9.93 -4.41 3.58
C GLY A 253 9.93 -5.52 2.53
N ASN A 254 9.70 -6.74 3.00
CA ASN A 254 9.76 -7.92 2.14
C ASN A 254 8.70 -7.88 1.05
N ILE A 255 9.01 -8.47 -0.10
CA ILE A 255 8.04 -8.81 -1.14
C ILE A 255 7.76 -10.30 -1.00
N LEU A 256 6.52 -10.66 -0.65
CA LEU A 256 6.07 -12.05 -0.50
C LEU A 256 5.33 -12.51 -1.75
#